data_AF-A0A955AIZ2-F1
#
_entry.id   AF-A0A955AIZ2-F1
#
_cell.length_a   1.000
_cell.length_b   1.000
_cell.length_c   1.000
_cell.angle_alpha   90.00
_cell.angle_beta   90.00
_cell.angle_gamma   90.00
#
_symmetry.space_group_name_H-M   'P 1'
#
loop_
_entity.id
_entity.type
_entity.pdbx_description
1 polymer ?
#
loop_
_entity_poly.entity_id
_entity_poly.type
_entity_poly.pdbx_seq_one_letter_code
_entity_poly.pdbx_strand_id
1 'polypeptide(L)'
;MSGFGNSQLGSRHVEKSAEVTDVGPYALIRNPLYIGSYCMMVAFCILCKDWGSLAFVSGPVLFIYYLQVAHEEVFLAAKFPNSWTQYTRDVPRFIPQHLSNRMLAGWSLAQWIDNREYKALITSVVGVMAIYCWLCLVR
;
A
#
# COMPACT_ATOMS: atom_id res chain seq x y z
N MET A 1 -35.75 20.39 -40.98
CA MET A 1 -34.43 19.93 -41.47
C MET A 1 -33.46 20.11 -40.31
N SER A 2 -33.47 19.20 -39.34
CA SER A 2 -32.63 17.99 -39.22
C SER A 2 -31.22 18.28 -38.69
N GLY A 3 -30.95 17.86 -37.45
CA GLY A 3 -29.58 17.69 -36.94
C GLY A 3 -29.39 17.86 -35.43
N PHE A 4 -29.82 16.87 -34.63
CA PHE A 4 -29.27 16.63 -33.28
C PHE A 4 -27.82 16.15 -33.38
N GLY A 5 -26.98 16.45 -32.38
CA GLY A 5 -25.63 15.87 -32.27
C GLY A 5 -24.81 16.35 -31.07
N ASN A 6 -25.23 16.01 -29.85
CA ASN A 6 -24.35 15.94 -28.67
C ASN A 6 -23.14 15.05 -28.97
N SER A 7 -21.96 15.33 -28.39
CA SER A 7 -21.33 14.45 -27.39
C SER A 7 -19.83 14.67 -27.14
N GLN A 8 -19.50 14.95 -25.87
CA GLN A 8 -18.52 14.17 -25.09
C GLN A 8 -17.03 14.29 -25.49
N LEU A 9 -16.46 15.50 -25.49
CA LEU A 9 -15.01 15.70 -25.45
C LEU A 9 -14.61 16.36 -24.13
N GLY A 10 -14.27 15.55 -23.12
CA GLY A 10 -13.64 16.06 -21.91
C GLY A 10 -13.62 15.12 -20.69
N SER A 11 -14.65 14.30 -20.49
CA SER A 11 -14.82 13.57 -19.23
C SER A 11 -14.58 12.06 -19.29
N ARG A 12 -13.79 11.58 -20.25
CA ARG A 12 -13.52 10.13 -20.42
C ARG A 12 -12.23 9.61 -19.76
N HIS A 13 -11.60 10.40 -18.89
CA HIS A 13 -10.34 10.02 -18.23
C HIS A 13 -10.45 9.77 -16.71
N VAL A 14 -11.64 9.86 -16.11
CA VAL A 14 -11.83 9.61 -14.67
C VAL A 14 -13.05 8.72 -14.40
N GLU A 15 -13.22 7.68 -15.21
CA GLU A 15 -14.09 6.52 -14.89
C GLU A 15 -13.25 5.23 -14.90
N LYS A 16 -12.06 5.28 -14.30
CA LYS A 16 -11.20 4.10 -14.11
C LYS A 16 -10.81 3.91 -12.64
N SER A 17 -11.70 4.33 -11.74
CA SER A 17 -11.48 4.32 -10.28
C SER A 17 -12.72 3.88 -9.50
N ALA A 18 -13.57 3.04 -10.09
CA ALA A 18 -14.80 2.54 -9.49
C ALA A 18 -14.75 1.05 -9.10
N GLU A 19 -13.58 0.41 -9.19
CA GLU A 19 -13.38 -0.96 -8.74
C GLU A 19 -12.35 -1.02 -7.64
N VAL A 20 -12.70 -1.72 -6.56
CA VAL A 20 -11.78 -2.10 -5.49
C VAL A 20 -10.65 -2.87 -6.15
N THR A 21 -9.42 -2.36 -6.05
CA THR A 21 -8.25 -3.04 -6.58
C THR A 21 -8.00 -4.29 -5.74
N ASP A 22 -8.45 -5.45 -6.22
CA ASP A 22 -8.38 -6.75 -5.56
C ASP A 22 -7.19 -7.61 -6.06
N VAL A 23 -6.27 -6.97 -6.79
CA VAL A 23 -5.10 -7.58 -7.43
C VAL A 23 -3.81 -7.18 -6.72
N GLY A 24 -2.81 -8.05 -6.74
CA GLY A 24 -1.54 -7.79 -6.07
C GLY A 24 -1.56 -8.04 -4.54
N PRO A 25 -0.78 -7.31 -3.73
CA PRO A 25 -0.70 -7.53 -2.29
C PRO A 25 -2.02 -7.23 -1.55
N TYR A 26 -2.89 -6.41 -2.15
CA TYR A 26 -4.25 -6.16 -1.65
C TYR A 26 -5.17 -7.38 -1.77
N ALA A 27 -4.80 -8.41 -2.56
CA ALA A 27 -5.50 -9.69 -2.61
C ALA A 27 -5.22 -10.59 -1.38
N LEU A 28 -4.14 -10.33 -0.64
CA LEU A 28 -3.72 -11.13 0.51
C LEU A 28 -4.22 -10.54 1.83
N ILE A 29 -4.10 -9.23 1.94
CA ILE A 29 -4.46 -8.45 3.13
C ILE A 29 -5.04 -7.12 2.66
N ARG A 30 -6.03 -6.59 3.39
CA ARG A 30 -6.71 -5.36 2.97
C ARG A 30 -5.79 -4.14 2.97
N ASN A 31 -4.78 -4.12 3.84
CA ASN A 31 -3.91 -2.96 4.01
C ASN A 31 -2.41 -3.33 4.08
N PRO A 32 -1.82 -3.81 2.98
CA PRO A 32 -0.42 -4.22 2.93
C PRO A 32 0.56 -3.07 3.16
N LEU A 33 0.15 -1.83 2.84
CA LEU A 33 0.98 -0.64 3.00
C LEU A 33 1.38 -0.39 4.47
N TYR A 34 0.44 -0.55 5.41
CA TYR A 34 0.73 -0.32 6.84
C TYR A 34 1.68 -1.39 7.38
N ILE A 35 1.52 -2.65 6.95
CA ILE A 35 2.45 -3.73 7.31
C ILE A 35 3.84 -3.44 6.74
N GLY A 36 3.94 -3.06 5.45
CA GLY A 36 5.21 -2.68 4.84
C GLY A 36 5.89 -1.51 5.54
N SER A 37 5.12 -0.48 5.90
CA SER A 37 5.61 0.70 6.62
C SER A 37 6.12 0.34 8.02
N TYR A 38 5.39 -0.52 8.73
CA TYR A 38 5.82 -1.04 10.02
C TYR A 38 7.12 -1.86 9.89
N CYS A 39 7.21 -2.76 8.91
CA CYS A 39 8.43 -3.53 8.64
C CYS A 39 9.63 -2.62 8.32
N MET A 40 9.44 -1.54 7.57
CA MET A 40 10.50 -0.55 7.29
C MET A 40 10.97 0.14 8.58
N MET A 41 10.05 0.53 9.46
CA MET A 41 10.40 1.08 10.77
C MET A 41 11.20 0.09 11.62
N VAL A 42 10.76 -1.18 11.69
CA VAL A 42 11.49 -2.24 12.42
C VAL A 42 12.90 -2.41 11.86
N ALA A 43 13.05 -2.50 10.53
CA ALA A 43 14.34 -2.63 9.87
C ALA A 43 15.28 -1.45 10.19
N PHE A 44 14.75 -0.22 10.20
CA PHE A 44 15.49 0.98 10.59
C PHE A 44 15.96 0.93 12.05
N CYS A 45 15.10 0.55 12.99
CA CYS A 45 15.50 0.41 14.39
C CYS A 45 16.57 -0.68 14.60
N ILE A 46 16.48 -1.80 13.86
CA ILE A 46 17.50 -2.86 13.88
C ILE A 46 18.84 -2.34 13.34
N LEU A 47 18.83 -1.57 12.25
CA LEU A 47 20.03 -0.94 11.67
C LEU A 47 20.71 -0.01 12.68
N CYS A 48 19.93 0.78 13.42
CA CYS A 48 20.43 1.67 14.47
C CYS A 48 20.80 0.94 15.78
N LYS A 49 20.52 -0.37 15.89
CA LYS A 49 20.66 -1.17 17.13
C LYS A 49 19.91 -0.58 18.33
N ASP A 50 18.82 0.15 18.07
CA ASP A 50 18.03 0.83 19.10
C ASP A 50 16.77 0.02 19.44
N TRP A 51 16.97 -1.03 20.24
CA TRP A 51 15.90 -1.91 20.70
C TRP A 51 14.94 -1.20 21.69
N GLY A 52 15.42 -0.17 22.40
CA GLY A 52 14.61 0.59 23.35
C GLY A 52 13.56 1.42 22.65
N SER A 53 13.96 2.20 21.64
CA SER A 53 13.01 2.95 20.80
C SER A 53 12.07 2.02 20.04
N LEU A 54 12.55 0.87 19.55
CA LEU A 54 11.68 -0.11 18.88
C LEU A 54 10.55 -0.59 19.80
N ALA A 55 10.88 -1.00 21.03
CA ALA A 55 9.89 -1.45 21.99
C ALA A 55 8.90 -0.34 22.34
N PHE A 56 9.39 0.89 22.56
CA PHE A 56 8.56 2.04 22.92
C PHE A 56 7.61 2.48 21.80
N VAL A 57 8.09 2.56 20.55
CA VAL A 57 7.34 3.10 19.41
C VAL A 57 6.41 2.06 18.79
N SER A 58 6.74 0.76 18.90
CA SER A 58 5.95 -0.32 18.29
C SER A 58 4.46 -0.29 18.67
N GLY A 59 4.16 -0.19 19.97
CA GLY A 59 2.79 -0.18 20.48
C GLY A 59 1.94 0.99 19.94
N PRO A 60 2.36 2.25 20.13
CA PRO A 60 1.66 3.42 19.60
C PRO A 60 1.47 3.37 18.09
N VAL A 61 2.48 2.95 17.32
CA VAL A 61 2.38 2.87 15.85
C VAL A 61 1.37 1.81 15.42
N LEU A 62 1.40 0.62 16.01
CA LEU A 62 0.42 -0.43 15.73
C LEU A 62 -1.00 0.03 16.08
N PHE A 63 -1.17 0.75 17.19
CA PHE A 63 -2.46 1.30 17.59
C PHE A 63 -2.99 2.35 16.60
N ILE A 64 -2.14 3.29 16.18
CA ILE A 64 -2.50 4.30 15.18
C ILE A 64 -2.86 3.64 13.84
N TYR A 65 -2.07 2.67 13.40
CA TYR A 65 -2.35 1.94 12.16
C TYR A 65 -3.66 1.16 12.25
N TYR A 66 -3.96 0.55 13.40
CA TYR A 66 -5.25 -0.12 13.62
C TYR A 66 -6.43 0.85 13.48
N LEU A 67 -6.35 2.04 14.10
CA LEU A 67 -7.41 3.06 13.99
C LEU A 67 -7.56 3.58 12.57
N GLN A 68 -6.44 3.86 11.91
CA GLN A 68 -6.44 4.36 10.54
C GLN A 68 -7.09 3.34 9.60
N VAL A 69 -6.71 2.07 9.71
CA VAL A 69 -7.33 0.97 8.96
C VAL A 69 -8.84 0.91 9.24
N ALA A 70 -9.26 1.05 10.50
CA ALA A 70 -10.69 1.05 10.82
C ALA A 70 -11.46 2.20 10.18
N HIS A 71 -10.91 3.42 10.21
CA HIS A 71 -11.52 4.57 9.55
C HIS A 71 -11.58 4.41 8.03
N GLU A 72 -10.50 3.90 7.43
CA GLU A 72 -10.40 3.69 5.99
C GLU A 72 -11.40 2.63 5.52
N GLU A 73 -11.55 1.53 6.25
CA GLU A 73 -12.55 0.50 5.96
C GLU A 73 -13.99 1.01 6.07
N VAL A 74 -14.30 1.86 7.07
CA VAL A 74 -15.64 2.46 7.20
C VAL A 74 -15.92 3.40 6.03
N PHE A 75 -14.94 4.21 5.63
CA PHE A 75 -15.05 5.09 4.47
C PHE A 75 -15.25 4.30 3.17
N LEU A 76 -14.49 3.23 2.97
CA LEU A 76 -14.59 2.37 1.78
C LEU A 76 -15.92 1.60 1.76
N ALA A 77 -16.41 1.13 2.90
CA ALA A 77 -17.71 0.49 3.03
C ALA A 77 -18.86 1.45 2.65
N ALA A 78 -18.77 2.71 3.07
CA ALA A 78 -19.76 3.73 2.72
C ALA A 78 -19.70 4.10 1.23
N LYS A 79 -18.51 4.15 0.64
CA LYS A 79 -18.30 4.52 -0.77
C LYS A 79 -18.69 3.40 -1.75
N PHE A 80 -18.52 2.14 -1.36
CA PHE A 80 -18.68 0.98 -2.23
C PHE A 80 -19.43 -0.19 -1.56
N PRO A 81 -20.71 -0.02 -1.16
CA PRO A 81 -21.39 -0.96 -0.27
C PRO A 81 -21.51 -2.40 -0.81
N ASN A 82 -21.75 -2.56 -2.12
CA ASN A 82 -21.95 -3.87 -2.73
C ASN A 82 -20.63 -4.61 -3.01
N SER A 83 -19.61 -3.92 -3.53
CA SER A 83 -18.30 -4.51 -3.85
C SER A 83 -17.42 -4.68 -2.62
N TRP A 84 -17.50 -3.78 -1.64
CA TRP A 84 -16.76 -3.89 -0.37
C TRP A 84 -17.20 -5.09 0.47
N THR A 85 -18.50 -5.37 0.52
CA THR A 85 -19.03 -6.53 1.27
C THR A 85 -18.54 -7.85 0.68
N GLN A 86 -18.41 -7.95 -0.64
CA GLN A 86 -17.83 -9.13 -1.30
C GLN A 86 -16.33 -9.21 -1.05
N TYR A 87 -15.60 -8.11 -1.22
CA TYR A 87 -14.16 -8.04 -1.00
C TYR A 87 -13.75 -8.43 0.43
N THR A 88 -14.47 -7.95 1.45
CA THR A 88 -14.15 -8.24 2.86
C THR A 88 -14.37 -9.69 3.27
N ARG A 89 -15.18 -10.46 2.53
CA ARG A 89 -15.35 -11.90 2.73
C ARG A 89 -14.13 -12.69 2.31
N ASP A 90 -13.52 -12.30 1.20
CA ASP A 90 -12.42 -13.05 0.58
C ASP A 90 -11.06 -12.59 1.09
N VAL A 91 -10.94 -11.33 1.54
CA VAL A 91 -9.66 -10.75 1.99
C VAL A 91 -9.68 -10.46 3.49
N PRO A 92 -8.83 -11.10 4.30
CA PRO A 92 -8.70 -10.82 5.73
C PRO A 92 -7.95 -9.50 6.02
N ARG A 93 -8.14 -8.96 7.24
CA ARG A 93 -7.67 -7.61 7.61
C ARG A 93 -6.15 -7.49 7.78
N PHE A 94 -5.52 -8.48 8.41
CA PHE A 94 -4.09 -8.42 8.80
C PHE A 94 -3.28 -9.68 8.46
N ILE A 95 -3.89 -10.87 8.51
CA ILE A 95 -3.18 -12.14 8.28
C ILE A 95 -3.84 -12.86 7.11
N PRO A 96 -3.12 -13.17 6.03
CA PRO A 96 -3.67 -13.89 4.88
C PRO A 96 -4.06 -15.31 5.30
N GLN A 97 -5.28 -15.72 4.97
CA GLN A 97 -5.77 -17.09 5.24
C GLN A 97 -5.39 -18.05 4.12
N HIS A 98 -5.22 -17.55 2.88
CA HIS A 98 -4.79 -18.34 1.73
C HIS A 98 -3.95 -17.47 0.78
N LEU A 99 -2.88 -18.04 0.24
CA LEU A 99 -2.10 -17.38 -0.82
C LEU A 99 -2.91 -17.45 -2.12
N SER A 100 -3.60 -16.36 -2.46
CA SER A 100 -4.39 -16.31 -3.70
C SER A 100 -3.47 -16.11 -4.90
N ASN A 101 -3.70 -16.86 -5.99
CA ASN A 101 -3.01 -16.67 -7.27
C ASN A 101 -3.25 -15.26 -7.86
N ARG A 102 -4.25 -14.52 -7.35
CA ARG A 102 -4.48 -13.10 -7.67
C ARG A 102 -3.37 -12.16 -7.17
N MET A 103 -2.48 -12.62 -6.29
CA MET A 103 -1.29 -11.87 -5.89
C MET A 103 -0.38 -11.53 -7.08
N LEU A 104 -0.29 -12.45 -8.05
CA LEU A 104 0.54 -12.27 -9.25
C LEU A 104 -0.24 -11.69 -10.42
N ALA A 105 -1.58 -11.75 -10.36
CA ALA A 105 -2.44 -11.11 -11.35
C ALA A 105 -2.30 -9.59 -11.19
N GLY A 106 -1.95 -8.89 -12.28
CA GLY A 106 -1.80 -7.43 -12.28
C GLY A 106 -0.35 -6.92 -12.17
N TRP A 107 0.65 -7.79 -11.96
CA TRP A 107 2.04 -7.35 -12.01
C TRP A 107 2.51 -7.20 -13.47
N SER A 108 2.76 -5.96 -13.88
CA SER A 108 3.23 -5.60 -15.21
C SER A 108 4.62 -4.98 -15.10
N LEU A 109 5.64 -5.68 -15.63
CA LEU A 109 7.01 -5.17 -15.68
C LEU A 109 7.09 -3.82 -16.41
N ALA A 110 6.27 -3.66 -17.45
CA ALA A 110 6.20 -2.46 -18.25
C ALA A 110 5.63 -1.27 -17.45
N GLN A 111 4.61 -1.48 -16.61
CA GLN A 111 4.05 -0.43 -15.74
C GLN A 111 5.02 -0.02 -14.64
N TRP A 112 5.76 -0.98 -14.05
CA TRP A 112 6.73 -0.69 -13.00
C TRP A 112 7.90 0.19 -13.48
N ILE A 113 8.37 -0.07 -14.70
CA ILE A 113 9.44 0.73 -15.35
C ILE A 113 8.92 2.14 -15.69
N ASP A 114 7.68 2.24 -16.19
CA ASP A 114 7.07 3.51 -16.61
C ASP A 114 6.74 4.44 -15.43
N ASN A 115 6.30 3.87 -14.30
CA ASN A 115 6.09 4.61 -13.04
C ASN A 115 7.39 5.10 -12.39
N ARG A 116 8.57 4.76 -12.93
CA ARG A 116 9.89 5.14 -12.40
C ARG A 116 10.10 4.76 -10.94
N GLU A 117 9.40 3.75 -10.44
CA GLU A 117 9.49 3.28 -9.05
C GLU A 117 10.89 2.76 -8.70
N TYR A 118 11.71 2.43 -9.73
CA TYR A 118 13.14 2.13 -9.56
C TYR A 118 13.91 3.28 -8.88
N LYS A 119 13.50 4.54 -9.08
CA LYS A 119 14.15 5.69 -8.42
C LYS A 119 13.92 5.67 -6.92
N ALA A 120 12.74 5.27 -6.47
CA ALA A 120 12.43 5.15 -5.05
C ALA A 120 13.28 4.05 -4.40
N LEU A 121 13.45 2.91 -5.08
CA LEU A 121 14.33 1.82 -4.60
C LEU A 121 15.80 2.23 -4.53
N ILE A 122 16.33 2.87 -5.57
CA ILE A 122 17.73 3.32 -5.56
C ILE A 122 17.95 4.35 -4.43
N THR A 123 17.01 5.28 -4.26
CA THR A 123 17.08 6.30 -3.21
C THR A 123 17.06 5.68 -1.82
N SER A 124 16.17 4.71 -1.58
CA SER A 124 16.10 4.04 -0.28
C SER A 124 17.37 3.24 0.03
N VAL A 125 17.93 2.52 -0.96
CA VAL A 125 19.19 1.78 -0.80
C VAL A 125 20.37 2.72 -0.51
N VAL A 126 20.51 3.81 -1.27
CA VAL A 126 21.57 4.80 -1.04
C VAL A 126 21.44 5.45 0.34
N GLY A 127 20.21 5.79 0.76
CA GLY A 127 19.94 6.34 2.09
C GLY A 127 20.36 5.38 3.21
N VAL A 128 19.96 4.11 3.12
CA VAL A 128 20.32 3.08 4.11
C VAL A 128 21.84 2.87 4.16
N MET A 129 22.51 2.81 3.01
CA MET A 129 23.97 2.67 2.94
C MET A 129 24.70 3.87 3.55
N ALA A 130 24.21 5.09 3.31
CA ALA A 130 24.77 6.30 3.90
C ALA A 130 24.62 6.32 5.43
N ILE A 131 23.45 5.94 5.94
CA ILE A 131 23.19 5.82 7.39
C ILE A 131 24.11 4.77 8.02
N TYR A 132 24.24 3.59 7.38
CA TYR A 132 25.11 2.54 7.87
C TYR A 132 26.58 2.98 7.90
N CYS A 133 27.07 3.61 6.83
CA CYS A 133 28.42 4.14 6.75
C CYS A 133 28.69 5.20 7.83
N TRP A 134 27.75 6.14 8.02
CA TRP A 134 27.82 7.15 9.09
C TRP A 134 27.91 6.50 10.48
N LEU A 135 27.06 5.52 10.76
CA LEU A 135 27.07 4.78 12.02
C LEU A 135 28.37 3.99 12.25
N CYS A 136 29.05 3.55 11.19
CA CYS A 136 30.37 2.92 11.28
C CYS A 136 31.50 3.93 11.53
N LEU A 137 31.40 5.15 10.99
CA LEU A 137 32.43 6.19 11.12
C LEU A 137 32.42 6.90 12.48
N VAL A 138 31.25 7.00 13.12
CA VAL A 138 31.08 7.69 14.42
C VAL A 138 31.31 6.74 15.61
N ARG A 139 31.54 5.45 15.36
CA ARG A 139 31.77 4.41 16.36
C ARG A 139 33.26 4.15 16.57
#